data_AF-A0A1C4CZJ8-F1
#
_entry.id   AF-A0A1C4CZJ8-F1
#
_cell.length_a   1.000
_cell.length_b   1.000
_cell.length_c   1.000
_cell.angle_alpha   90.00
_cell.angle_beta   90.00
_cell.angle_gamma   90.00
#
_symmetry.space_group_name_H-M   'P 1'
#
loop_
_entity.id
_entity.type
_entity.pdbx_description
1 polymer ?
#
loop_
_entity_poly.entity_id
_entity_poly.type
_entity_poly.pdbx_seq_one_letter_code
_entity_poly.pdbx_strand_id
1 'polypeptide(L)'
;MKYIKCILLTILLIPAISHAIFRIYTGTIGQDNAEFYFDDDSAVYLDGKEHQVKRLSFIRERERNDKFNFKVYYANSFKKILDKIVIENFDLGIFYHDADAYQYLTGYSLNGDMISLHKTFEYKKYDERSLREAEFNNIDYLQQDNTKDFYFKVIVSKQKNEEAKIVGIKIYSRHDGRLIQTITGIKGCEFNSYASIMNHEKSDYNFDGDNNDFFLVKDRYHGPNSTAEYYVYDKTQQQFVKLNLEGHAFRFDYEEKSATSYKNCPGKKNNDYIDLRDIFQYTGNNHYKRVKTECLYREGGHVNKDNNRYEYRKQRACKPKEIVGCRNYIDTSDYDEY
;
A
#
# COMPACT_ATOMS: atom_id res chain seq x y z
N MET A 1 9.06 -62.21 -10.93
CA MET A 1 9.63 -61.11 -10.12
C MET A 1 10.32 -60.14 -11.08
N LYS A 2 10.12 -58.83 -11.14
CA LYS A 2 9.22 -57.85 -10.53
C LYS A 2 9.20 -56.69 -11.55
N TYR A 3 8.04 -56.36 -12.12
CA TYR A 3 7.85 -55.08 -12.82
C TYR A 3 7.66 -54.00 -11.76
N ILE A 4 8.65 -53.14 -11.55
CA ILE A 4 8.49 -51.96 -10.70
C ILE A 4 7.97 -50.85 -11.61
N LYS A 5 6.66 -50.57 -11.48
CA LYS A 5 6.03 -49.36 -12.00
C LYS A 5 6.65 -48.16 -11.27
N CYS A 6 7.45 -47.35 -11.97
CA CYS A 6 7.72 -45.99 -11.53
C CYS A 6 6.46 -45.16 -11.75
N ILE A 7 5.64 -45.01 -10.71
CA ILE A 7 4.63 -43.96 -10.65
C ILE A 7 5.40 -42.67 -10.39
N LEU A 8 5.62 -41.88 -11.44
CA LEU A 8 5.99 -40.48 -11.31
C LEU A 8 4.78 -39.76 -10.70
N LEU A 9 4.78 -39.61 -9.38
CA LEU A 9 3.85 -38.74 -8.69
C LEU A 9 4.41 -37.32 -8.80
N THR A 10 4.20 -36.67 -9.95
CA THR A 10 4.43 -35.24 -10.09
C THR A 10 3.35 -34.55 -9.27
N ILE A 11 3.60 -34.34 -7.98
CA ILE A 11 2.85 -33.38 -7.19
C ILE A 11 3.21 -32.02 -7.79
N LEU A 12 2.47 -31.59 -8.80
CA LEU A 12 2.33 -30.18 -9.12
C LEU A 12 1.64 -29.55 -7.91
N LEU A 13 2.45 -29.17 -6.91
CA LEU A 13 2.15 -28.06 -6.04
C LEU A 13 2.06 -26.85 -6.98
N ILE A 14 0.92 -26.70 -7.66
CA ILE A 14 0.52 -25.39 -8.15
C ILE A 14 0.28 -24.66 -6.83
N PRO A 15 1.13 -23.69 -6.43
CA PRO A 15 0.74 -22.81 -5.33
C PRO A 15 -0.66 -22.33 -5.69
N ALA A 16 -1.59 -22.33 -4.75
CA ALA A 16 -2.85 -21.66 -4.96
C ALA A 16 -2.47 -20.20 -5.23
N ILE A 17 -2.32 -19.83 -6.51
CA ILE A 17 -1.95 -18.49 -6.91
C ILE A 17 -3.16 -17.67 -6.48
N SER A 18 -2.99 -16.94 -5.38
CA SER A 18 -3.95 -15.92 -5.00
C SER A 18 -4.07 -15.00 -6.22
N HIS A 19 -5.23 -15.01 -6.88
CA HIS A 19 -5.47 -14.13 -8.00
C HIS A 19 -5.89 -12.78 -7.42
N ALA A 20 -4.94 -11.90 -7.11
CA ALA A 20 -5.26 -10.51 -6.83
C ALA A 20 -5.90 -9.90 -8.08
N ILE A 21 -7.20 -9.62 -7.98
CA ILE A 21 -8.00 -9.00 -9.04
C ILE A 21 -8.46 -7.64 -8.52
N PHE A 22 -8.09 -6.60 -9.27
CA PHE A 22 -8.53 -5.24 -9.02
C PHE A 22 -9.68 -4.91 -9.95
N ARG A 23 -10.77 -4.35 -9.40
CA ARG A 23 -11.89 -3.87 -10.20
C ARG A 23 -12.32 -2.48 -9.77
N ILE A 24 -12.68 -1.67 -10.76
CA ILE A 24 -13.31 -0.37 -10.55
C ILE A 24 -14.71 -0.43 -11.12
N TYR A 25 -15.66 0.01 -10.31
CA TYR A 25 -17.04 0.19 -10.68
C TYR A 25 -17.44 1.63 -10.45
N THR A 26 -18.20 2.20 -11.36
CA THR A 26 -18.76 3.55 -11.23
C THR A 26 -20.26 3.52 -11.46
N GLY A 27 -21.00 4.37 -10.76
CA GLY A 27 -22.44 4.48 -10.94
C GLY A 27 -23.05 5.31 -9.83
N THR A 28 -24.15 4.85 -9.25
CA THR A 28 -24.87 5.62 -8.22
C THR A 28 -25.25 4.80 -6.99
N ILE A 29 -25.42 5.52 -5.88
CA ILE A 29 -26.19 5.11 -4.71
C ILE A 29 -27.34 6.12 -4.59
N GLY A 30 -28.56 5.67 -4.86
CA GLY A 30 -29.70 6.57 -5.05
C GLY A 30 -29.46 7.50 -6.25
N GLN A 31 -29.43 8.80 -5.98
CA GLN A 31 -29.17 9.85 -6.99
C GLN A 31 -27.70 10.30 -7.01
N ASP A 32 -26.92 9.90 -6.00
CA ASP A 32 -25.56 10.38 -5.82
C ASP A 32 -24.57 9.45 -6.52
N ASN A 33 -23.54 10.04 -7.14
CA ASN A 33 -22.49 9.26 -7.79
C ASN A 33 -21.69 8.45 -6.77
N ALA A 34 -21.20 7.29 -7.18
CA ALA A 34 -20.32 6.47 -6.36
C ALA A 34 -19.29 5.72 -7.22
N GLU A 35 -18.12 5.51 -6.65
CA GLU A 35 -17.03 4.74 -7.26
C GLU A 35 -16.55 3.67 -6.28
N PHE A 36 -16.57 2.40 -6.68
CA PHE A 36 -16.17 1.26 -5.87
C PHE A 36 -14.90 0.64 -6.43
N TYR A 37 -13.96 0.35 -5.53
CA TYR A 37 -12.64 -0.21 -5.83
C TYR A 37 -12.51 -1.50 -5.03
N PHE A 38 -12.55 -2.63 -5.74
CA PHE A 38 -12.40 -3.96 -5.15
C PHE A 38 -10.97 -4.45 -5.35
N ASP A 39 -10.46 -5.12 -4.33
CA ASP A 39 -9.16 -5.79 -4.33
C ASP A 39 -9.22 -7.05 -3.45
N ASP A 40 -9.13 -8.21 -4.11
CA ASP A 40 -9.30 -9.53 -3.50
C ASP A 40 -10.43 -9.47 -2.46
N ASP A 41 -10.15 -9.68 -1.17
CA ASP A 41 -11.15 -9.74 -0.11
C ASP A 41 -11.62 -8.40 0.48
N SER A 42 -11.17 -7.29 -0.09
CA SER A 42 -11.37 -5.95 0.43
C SER A 42 -11.98 -5.00 -0.61
N ALA A 43 -12.62 -3.93 -0.13
CA ALA A 43 -13.12 -2.90 -1.00
C ALA A 43 -13.20 -1.55 -0.30
N VAL A 44 -12.95 -0.49 -1.07
CA VAL A 44 -13.17 0.90 -0.67
C VAL A 44 -14.08 1.56 -1.69
N TYR A 45 -14.83 2.58 -1.26
CA TYR A 45 -15.64 3.36 -2.19
C TYR A 45 -15.59 4.85 -1.84
N LEU A 46 -15.75 5.67 -2.88
CA LEU A 46 -15.91 7.11 -2.79
C LEU A 46 -17.41 7.43 -2.84
N ASP A 47 -17.92 8.00 -1.76
CA ASP A 47 -19.26 8.57 -1.70
C ASP A 47 -19.25 9.94 -2.39
N GLY A 48 -19.95 10.07 -3.52
CA GLY A 48 -19.96 11.31 -4.31
C GLY A 48 -20.75 12.45 -3.68
N LYS A 49 -21.62 12.19 -2.69
CA LYS A 49 -22.36 13.23 -1.98
C LYS A 49 -21.48 13.88 -0.91
N GLU A 50 -20.81 13.03 -0.13
CA GLU A 50 -20.01 13.47 1.02
C GLU A 50 -18.55 13.73 0.66
N HIS A 51 -18.10 13.28 -0.52
CA HIS A 51 -16.70 13.25 -0.94
C HIS A 51 -15.81 12.54 0.09
N GLN A 52 -16.34 11.46 0.67
CA GLN A 52 -15.65 10.67 1.68
C GLN A 52 -15.29 9.30 1.16
N VAL A 53 -14.06 8.89 1.49
CA VAL A 53 -13.61 7.52 1.31
C VAL A 53 -14.18 6.68 2.46
N LYS A 54 -14.85 5.60 2.09
CA LYS A 54 -15.45 4.64 3.00
C LYS A 54 -14.88 3.26 2.71
N ARG A 55 -14.73 2.47 3.76
CA ARG A 55 -14.24 1.09 3.66
C ARG A 55 -15.39 0.12 3.83
N LEU A 56 -15.42 -0.93 3.03
CA LEU A 56 -16.35 -2.03 3.16
C LEU A 56 -15.74 -3.15 4.01
N SER A 57 -16.55 -3.86 4.78
CA SER A 57 -16.13 -5.07 5.49
C SER A 57 -15.55 -6.10 4.53
N PHE A 58 -14.69 -6.98 5.04
CA PHE A 58 -14.14 -8.07 4.25
C PHE A 58 -15.26 -8.91 3.61
N ILE A 59 -15.01 -9.33 2.38
CA ILE A 59 -15.94 -10.11 1.56
C ILE A 59 -16.12 -11.54 2.13
N ARG A 60 -15.37 -11.94 3.17
CA ARG A 60 -15.50 -13.26 3.80
C ARG A 60 -16.52 -13.33 4.95
N GLU A 61 -17.04 -12.19 5.45
CA GLU A 61 -18.05 -12.14 6.54
C GLU A 61 -19.50 -12.45 6.05
N ARG A 62 -19.69 -13.63 5.43
CA ARG A 62 -20.95 -14.02 4.76
C ARG A 62 -22.12 -14.26 5.73
N GLU A 63 -23.26 -13.62 5.47
CA GLU A 63 -24.58 -14.17 5.79
C GLU A 63 -24.98 -15.09 4.62
N ARG A 64 -25.23 -16.39 4.88
CA ARG A 64 -25.66 -17.35 3.85
C ARG A 64 -27.03 -16.89 3.32
N ASN A 65 -27.15 -16.34 2.10
CA ASN A 65 -28.39 -16.22 1.27
C ASN A 65 -28.21 -15.27 0.05
N ASP A 66 -27.36 -15.61 -0.94
CA ASP A 66 -27.22 -14.97 -2.29
C ASP A 66 -27.16 -13.43 -2.37
N LYS A 67 -26.94 -12.78 -1.24
CA LYS A 67 -26.82 -11.34 -1.03
C LYS A 67 -25.50 -11.11 -0.34
N PHE A 68 -24.70 -10.20 -0.91
CA PHE A 68 -23.45 -9.82 -0.29
C PHE A 68 -23.65 -8.58 0.57
N ASN A 69 -23.41 -8.72 1.87
CA ASN A 69 -23.69 -7.70 2.88
C ASN A 69 -22.38 -7.04 3.34
N PHE A 70 -22.10 -5.85 2.86
CA PHE A 70 -20.99 -5.05 3.31
C PHE A 70 -21.41 -4.17 4.49
N LYS A 71 -20.75 -4.31 5.63
CA LYS A 71 -20.76 -3.24 6.64
C LYS A 71 -19.88 -2.11 6.11
N VAL A 72 -20.33 -0.88 6.22
CA VAL A 72 -19.59 0.30 5.81
C VAL A 72 -18.97 0.97 7.02
N TYR A 73 -17.70 1.34 6.91
CA TYR A 73 -16.92 2.00 7.94
C TYR A 73 -16.28 3.27 7.42
N TYR A 74 -15.85 4.15 8.32
CA TYR A 74 -14.88 5.19 7.97
C TYR A 74 -13.58 4.52 7.52
N ALA A 75 -12.92 5.08 6.50
CA ALA A 75 -11.69 4.51 5.96
C ALA A 75 -10.62 4.18 7.02
N ASN A 76 -10.47 5.06 8.03
CA ASN A 76 -9.45 4.95 9.08
C ASN A 76 -9.98 4.34 10.40
N SER A 77 -11.19 3.76 10.44
CA SER A 77 -11.75 3.23 11.70
C SER A 77 -12.81 2.15 11.54
N PHE A 78 -12.62 1.01 12.24
CA PHE A 78 -13.64 -0.04 12.41
C PHE A 78 -14.56 0.16 13.61
N LYS A 79 -14.44 1.29 14.33
CA LYS A 79 -15.13 1.46 15.62
C LYS A 79 -16.65 1.60 15.51
N LYS A 80 -17.15 2.09 14.37
CA LYS A 80 -18.58 2.35 14.16
C LYS A 80 -18.99 2.02 12.72
N ILE A 81 -20.00 1.17 12.60
CA ILE A 81 -20.69 0.91 11.33
C ILE A 81 -21.48 2.16 10.96
N LEU A 82 -21.29 2.66 9.74
CA LEU A 82 -21.98 3.82 9.19
C LEU A 82 -23.23 3.43 8.43
N ASP A 83 -23.13 2.35 7.67
CA ASP A 83 -24.15 1.91 6.74
C ASP A 83 -24.00 0.39 6.50
N LYS A 84 -24.96 -0.19 5.79
CA LYS A 84 -24.90 -1.55 5.26
C LYS A 84 -25.23 -1.48 3.77
N ILE A 85 -24.26 -1.85 2.93
CA ILE A 85 -24.47 -1.97 1.48
C ILE A 85 -24.75 -3.42 1.16
N VAL A 86 -25.84 -3.68 0.45
CA VAL A 86 -26.18 -5.00 -0.06
C VAL A 86 -26.00 -5.01 -1.56
N ILE A 87 -25.15 -5.91 -2.07
CA ILE A 87 -25.06 -6.21 -3.51
C ILE A 87 -25.80 -7.52 -3.78
N GLU A 88 -26.69 -7.49 -4.76
CA GLU A 88 -27.56 -8.60 -5.13
C GLU A 88 -26.92 -9.52 -6.18
N ASN A 89 -27.36 -10.78 -6.20
CA ASN A 89 -26.95 -11.81 -7.18
C ASN A 89 -25.43 -12.02 -7.25
N PHE A 90 -24.74 -11.79 -6.14
CA PHE A 90 -23.28 -11.80 -6.05
C PHE A 90 -22.77 -13.16 -5.55
N ASP A 91 -21.97 -13.84 -6.37
CA ASP A 91 -21.27 -15.08 -6.07
C ASP A 91 -19.77 -14.80 -5.96
N LEU A 92 -19.22 -15.13 -4.80
CA LEU A 92 -17.82 -14.85 -4.48
C LEU A 92 -16.83 -15.63 -5.36
N GLY A 93 -17.13 -16.90 -5.63
CA GLY A 93 -16.26 -17.75 -6.43
C GLY A 93 -16.21 -17.27 -7.87
N ILE A 94 -17.37 -16.94 -8.44
CA ILE A 94 -17.45 -16.36 -9.78
C ILE A 94 -16.77 -14.99 -9.81
N PHE A 95 -17.00 -14.15 -8.79
CA PHE A 95 -16.37 -12.83 -8.71
C PHE A 95 -14.84 -12.95 -8.76
N TYR A 96 -14.19 -13.88 -8.04
CA TYR A 96 -12.72 -13.97 -8.09
C TYR A 96 -12.13 -14.76 -9.25
N HIS A 97 -12.94 -15.48 -10.03
CA HIS A 97 -12.39 -16.38 -11.05
C HIS A 97 -12.79 -15.99 -12.48
N ASP A 98 -13.97 -15.41 -12.67
CA ASP A 98 -14.49 -15.06 -13.99
C ASP A 98 -14.24 -13.58 -14.32
N ALA A 99 -13.55 -13.31 -15.43
CA ALA A 99 -13.28 -11.95 -15.91
C ALA A 99 -14.53 -11.26 -16.48
N ASP A 100 -15.44 -12.04 -17.06
CA ASP A 100 -16.58 -11.52 -17.82
C ASP A 100 -17.84 -11.47 -16.96
N ALA A 101 -17.81 -12.09 -15.78
CA ALA A 101 -18.86 -11.96 -14.79
C ALA A 101 -18.91 -10.55 -14.18
N TYR A 102 -20.11 -10.18 -13.73
CA TYR A 102 -20.36 -8.95 -12.97
C TYR A 102 -19.97 -7.66 -13.68
N GLN A 103 -20.36 -7.49 -14.95
CA GLN A 103 -20.24 -6.20 -15.63
C GLN A 103 -21.08 -5.10 -14.95
N TYR A 104 -22.17 -5.50 -14.29
CA TYR A 104 -23.04 -4.62 -13.51
C TYR A 104 -23.18 -5.18 -12.10
N LEU A 105 -23.24 -4.28 -11.11
CA LEU A 105 -23.61 -4.60 -9.73
C LEU A 105 -24.85 -3.79 -9.37
N THR A 106 -25.86 -4.46 -8.84
CA THR A 106 -27.08 -3.83 -8.36
C THR A 106 -27.27 -4.15 -6.88
N GLY A 107 -27.94 -3.26 -6.15
CA GLY A 107 -28.01 -3.40 -4.71
C GLY A 107 -28.84 -2.33 -4.03
N TYR A 108 -28.68 -2.21 -2.72
CA TYR A 108 -29.28 -1.15 -1.92
C TYR A 108 -28.46 -0.82 -0.67
N SER A 109 -28.55 0.43 -0.20
CA SER A 109 -28.02 0.87 1.11
C SER A 109 -28.96 0.50 2.26
N LEU A 110 -28.56 0.75 3.51
CA LEU A 110 -29.42 0.53 4.68
C LEU A 110 -30.70 1.37 4.62
N ASN A 111 -30.62 2.55 4.00
CA ASN A 111 -31.75 3.47 3.83
C ASN A 111 -32.68 3.06 2.67
N GLY A 112 -32.32 2.01 1.92
CA GLY A 112 -33.07 1.53 0.77
C GLY A 112 -32.74 2.25 -0.55
N ASP A 113 -31.69 3.07 -0.58
CA ASP A 113 -31.26 3.72 -1.81
C ASP A 113 -30.72 2.69 -2.78
N MET A 114 -31.25 2.66 -4.00
CA MET A 114 -30.85 1.71 -5.03
C MET A 114 -29.40 1.95 -5.44
N ILE A 115 -28.62 0.89 -5.51
CA ILE A 115 -27.24 0.88 -6.00
C ILE A 115 -27.24 0.35 -7.42
N SER A 116 -26.60 1.06 -8.33
CA SER A 116 -26.42 0.64 -9.72
C SER A 116 -25.03 1.03 -10.17
N LEU A 117 -24.16 0.04 -10.37
CA LEU A 117 -22.77 0.23 -10.72
C LEU A 117 -22.40 -0.53 -11.99
N HIS A 118 -21.49 0.03 -12.77
CA HIS A 118 -20.96 -0.56 -14.00
C HIS A 118 -19.44 -0.69 -13.89
N LYS A 119 -18.90 -1.85 -14.27
CA LYS A 119 -17.46 -2.12 -14.26
C LYS A 119 -16.77 -1.29 -15.33
N THR A 120 -15.85 -0.43 -14.93
CA THR A 120 -15.07 0.42 -15.86
C THR A 120 -13.65 -0.05 -16.03
N PHE A 121 -13.13 -0.85 -15.09
CA PHE A 121 -11.78 -1.38 -15.16
C PHE A 121 -11.65 -2.71 -14.43
N GLU A 122 -10.79 -3.58 -14.96
CA GLU A 122 -10.37 -4.83 -14.32
C GLU A 122 -8.89 -5.10 -14.63
N TYR A 123 -8.14 -5.55 -13.62
CA TYR A 123 -6.77 -6.01 -13.78
C TYR A 123 -6.49 -7.20 -12.86
N LYS A 124 -6.01 -8.31 -13.44
CA LYS A 124 -5.63 -9.53 -12.72
C LYS A 124 -4.10 -9.56 -12.54
N LYS A 125 -3.59 -9.27 -11.34
CA LYS A 125 -2.15 -9.10 -11.09
C LYS A 125 -1.35 -10.37 -11.40
N TYR A 126 -1.84 -11.53 -10.96
CA TYR A 126 -1.11 -12.81 -11.01
C TYR A 126 -1.61 -13.78 -12.08
N ASP A 127 -2.42 -13.31 -13.03
CA ASP A 127 -2.79 -14.09 -14.22
C ASP A 127 -1.65 -14.04 -15.25
N GLU A 128 -1.17 -15.18 -15.74
CA GLU A 128 -0.01 -15.25 -16.65
C GLU A 128 -0.21 -14.40 -17.91
N ARG A 129 -1.42 -14.41 -18.46
CA ARG A 129 -1.75 -13.61 -19.64
C ARG A 129 -1.72 -12.13 -19.29
N SER A 130 -2.32 -11.73 -18.17
CA SER A 130 -2.31 -10.34 -17.70
C SER A 130 -0.91 -9.82 -17.38
N LEU A 131 -0.03 -10.64 -16.80
CA LEU A 131 1.36 -10.30 -16.56
C LEU A 131 2.09 -9.91 -17.85
N ARG A 132 1.90 -10.71 -18.91
CA ARG A 132 2.58 -10.56 -20.19
C ARG A 132 1.93 -9.52 -21.13
N GLU A 133 0.61 -9.56 -21.24
CA GLU A 133 -0.14 -8.89 -22.31
C GLU A 133 -0.88 -7.63 -21.85
N ALA A 134 -1.29 -7.52 -20.58
CA ALA A 134 -2.09 -6.38 -20.14
C ALA A 134 -1.27 -5.09 -20.22
N GLU A 135 -1.91 -4.08 -20.79
CA GLU A 135 -1.36 -2.74 -20.95
C GLU A 135 -2.49 -1.74 -20.68
N PHE A 136 -2.21 -0.77 -19.82
CA PHE A 136 -3.14 0.30 -19.51
C PHE A 136 -2.36 1.51 -19.04
N ASN A 137 -2.91 2.68 -19.29
CA ASN A 137 -2.27 3.94 -18.93
C ASN A 137 -3.25 4.81 -18.16
N ASN A 138 -2.75 5.42 -17.10
CA ASN A 138 -3.42 6.46 -16.33
C ASN A 138 -4.78 6.04 -15.75
N ILE A 139 -4.83 4.84 -15.17
CA ILE A 139 -5.99 4.38 -14.41
C ILE A 139 -5.94 5.03 -13.03
N ASP A 140 -6.95 5.81 -12.69
CA ASP A 140 -7.08 6.37 -11.35
C ASP A 140 -7.55 5.27 -10.38
N TYR A 141 -6.82 5.06 -9.30
CA TYR A 141 -7.16 4.08 -8.27
C TYR A 141 -7.28 4.75 -6.89
N LEU A 142 -8.47 4.68 -6.28
CA LEU A 142 -8.74 5.31 -4.99
C LEU A 142 -7.87 4.70 -3.89
N GLN A 143 -7.34 5.56 -3.02
CA GLN A 143 -6.61 5.14 -1.85
C GLN A 143 -7.52 5.19 -0.62
N GLN A 144 -7.39 4.18 0.25
CA GLN A 144 -8.16 4.09 1.48
C GLN A 144 -7.79 5.25 2.41
N ASP A 145 -6.50 5.40 2.69
CA ASP A 145 -6.01 6.43 3.58
C ASP A 145 -6.24 7.80 2.96
N ASN A 146 -6.66 8.71 3.82
CA ASN A 146 -6.97 10.10 3.50
C ASN A 146 -6.53 10.95 4.70
N THR A 147 -6.33 12.24 4.44
CA THR A 147 -6.04 13.18 5.52
C THR A 147 -7.33 13.79 6.03
N LYS A 148 -7.20 14.71 6.98
CA LYS A 148 -8.33 15.51 7.44
C LYS A 148 -9.05 16.19 6.27
N ASP A 149 -8.30 16.86 5.40
CA ASP A 149 -8.85 17.76 4.39
C ASP A 149 -8.83 17.18 2.96
N PHE A 150 -8.07 16.10 2.70
CA PHE A 150 -7.84 15.57 1.35
C PHE A 150 -8.04 14.06 1.24
N TYR A 151 -8.50 13.61 0.07
CA TYR A 151 -8.45 12.21 -0.34
C TYR A 151 -7.63 12.05 -1.62
N PHE A 152 -7.16 10.84 -1.88
CA PHE A 152 -6.16 10.59 -2.91
C PHE A 152 -6.61 9.50 -3.88
N LYS A 153 -6.26 9.69 -5.15
CA LYS A 153 -6.21 8.62 -6.15
C LYS A 153 -4.78 8.51 -6.67
N VAL A 154 -4.22 7.31 -6.73
CA VAL A 154 -2.96 7.09 -7.46
C VAL A 154 -3.27 6.92 -8.94
N ILE A 155 -2.37 7.37 -9.80
CA ILE A 155 -2.44 7.16 -11.24
C ILE A 155 -1.57 5.95 -11.55
N VAL A 156 -2.18 4.87 -12.05
CA VAL A 156 -1.53 3.59 -12.31
C VAL A 156 -1.40 3.36 -13.81
N SER A 157 -0.22 2.93 -14.22
CA SER A 157 0.06 2.51 -15.59
C SER A 157 0.81 1.18 -15.58
N LYS A 158 0.58 0.39 -16.62
CA LYS A 158 1.27 -0.87 -16.86
C LYS A 158 1.64 -0.98 -18.33
N GLN A 159 2.90 -1.30 -18.58
CA GLN A 159 3.38 -1.71 -19.90
C GLN A 159 3.37 -3.25 -20.00
N LYS A 160 3.41 -3.76 -21.23
CA LYS A 160 3.53 -5.20 -21.49
C LYS A 160 4.78 -5.77 -20.82
N ASN A 161 4.65 -6.97 -20.25
CA ASN A 161 5.72 -7.67 -19.52
C ASN A 161 6.24 -6.96 -18.25
N GLU A 162 5.52 -5.97 -17.71
CA GLU A 162 6.14 -5.00 -16.79
C GLU A 162 5.52 -4.73 -15.41
N GLU A 163 4.61 -5.50 -14.81
CA GLU A 163 3.90 -5.07 -13.56
C GLU A 163 3.24 -3.66 -13.60
N ALA A 164 2.27 -3.43 -12.71
CA ALA A 164 1.61 -2.14 -12.60
C ALA A 164 2.40 -1.20 -11.68
N LYS A 165 2.58 0.05 -12.10
CA LYS A 165 3.37 1.06 -11.37
C LYS A 165 2.56 2.34 -11.18
N ILE A 166 2.88 3.03 -10.10
CA ILE A 166 2.31 4.35 -9.82
C ILE A 166 3.14 5.40 -10.56
N VAL A 167 2.48 6.18 -11.41
CA VAL A 167 3.10 7.23 -12.25
C VAL A 167 2.71 8.64 -11.83
N GLY A 168 1.74 8.76 -10.92
CA GLY A 168 1.28 10.03 -10.37
C GLY A 168 0.26 9.88 -9.24
N ILE A 169 -0.15 11.01 -8.67
CA ILE A 169 -1.17 11.10 -7.63
C ILE A 169 -2.09 12.26 -7.96
N LYS A 170 -3.40 12.05 -7.87
CA LYS A 170 -4.43 13.09 -7.86
C LYS A 170 -4.90 13.31 -6.43
N ILE A 171 -4.93 14.57 -6.03
CA ILE A 171 -5.26 14.99 -4.67
C ILE A 171 -6.51 15.84 -4.74
N TYR A 172 -7.53 15.46 -3.97
CA TYR A 172 -8.84 16.09 -3.99
C TYR A 172 -9.20 16.61 -2.61
N SER A 173 -9.92 17.72 -2.57
CA SER A 173 -10.51 18.26 -1.35
C SER A 173 -11.69 17.38 -0.92
N ARG A 174 -11.72 16.98 0.35
CA ARG A 174 -12.86 16.27 0.96
C ARG A 174 -14.05 17.19 1.22
N HIS A 175 -13.86 18.50 1.17
CA HIS A 175 -14.94 19.45 1.42
C HIS A 175 -15.91 19.53 0.24
N ASP A 176 -15.38 19.52 -0.99
CA ASP A 176 -16.13 19.81 -2.21
C ASP A 176 -15.80 18.88 -3.39
N GLY A 177 -14.95 17.88 -3.20
CA GLY A 177 -14.56 16.93 -4.26
C GLY A 177 -13.65 17.53 -5.33
N ARG A 178 -13.20 18.78 -5.17
CA ARG A 178 -12.40 19.47 -6.19
C ARG A 178 -10.99 18.92 -6.26
N LEU A 179 -10.49 18.67 -7.47
CA LEU A 179 -9.08 18.37 -7.71
C LEU A 179 -8.21 19.57 -7.30
N ILE A 180 -7.31 19.34 -6.35
CA ILE A 180 -6.39 20.35 -5.82
C ILE A 180 -5.07 20.31 -6.56
N GLN A 181 -4.54 19.11 -6.80
CA GLN A 181 -3.24 18.93 -7.42
C GLN A 181 -3.15 17.58 -8.12
N THR A 182 -2.38 17.55 -9.21
CA THR A 182 -1.90 16.31 -9.81
C THR A 182 -0.38 16.30 -9.75
N ILE A 183 0.19 15.34 -9.03
CA ILE A 183 1.62 15.07 -9.00
C ILE A 183 1.90 14.04 -10.10
N THR A 184 2.88 14.32 -10.97
CA THR A 184 3.25 13.45 -12.09
C THR A 184 4.73 13.09 -12.07
N GLY A 185 5.13 12.12 -12.88
CA GLY A 185 6.55 11.74 -13.03
C GLY A 185 7.10 10.93 -11.85
N ILE A 186 6.22 10.27 -11.09
CA ILE A 186 6.60 9.35 -10.03
C ILE A 186 7.29 8.12 -10.65
N LYS A 187 8.39 7.67 -10.06
CA LYS A 187 9.22 6.57 -10.58
C LYS A 187 9.58 5.58 -9.47
N GLY A 188 9.60 4.30 -9.84
CA GLY A 188 10.00 3.22 -8.93
C GLY A 188 9.08 3.07 -7.73
N CYS A 189 7.78 3.27 -7.94
CA CYS A 189 6.74 3.02 -6.96
C CYS A 189 5.81 1.92 -7.49
N GLU A 190 5.77 0.79 -6.79
CA GLU A 190 4.91 -0.35 -7.10
C GLU A 190 3.45 -0.04 -6.76
N PHE A 191 2.53 -0.64 -7.50
CA PHE A 191 1.11 -0.52 -7.22
C PHE A 191 0.67 -1.54 -6.16
N ASN A 192 0.39 -1.02 -4.96
CA ASN A 192 -0.06 -1.78 -3.79
C ASN A 192 -1.56 -1.56 -3.53
N SER A 193 -2.36 -1.52 -4.60
CA SER A 193 -3.82 -1.40 -4.51
C SER A 193 -4.28 -0.14 -3.75
N TYR A 194 -5.27 -0.29 -2.87
CA TYR A 194 -5.87 0.77 -2.05
C TYR A 194 -4.94 1.31 -0.95
N ALA A 195 -3.79 0.67 -0.71
CA ALA A 195 -2.89 0.95 0.42
C ALA A 195 -1.50 1.45 -0.02
N SER A 196 -1.41 2.09 -1.19
CA SER A 196 -0.15 2.64 -1.70
C SER A 196 0.19 3.98 -1.04
N ILE A 197 -0.81 4.81 -0.75
CA ILE A 197 -0.68 6.01 0.08
C ILE A 197 -1.05 5.67 1.52
N MET A 198 -0.23 6.15 2.45
CA MET A 198 -0.49 6.03 3.87
C MET A 198 -0.44 7.38 4.57
N ASN A 199 -1.31 7.54 5.56
CA ASN A 199 -1.31 8.65 6.50
C ASN A 199 -1.58 8.10 7.90
N HIS A 200 -0.80 8.55 8.88
CA HIS A 200 -1.14 8.36 10.28
C HIS A 200 -1.80 9.63 10.81
N GLU A 201 -2.75 9.53 11.74
CA GLU A 201 -3.49 10.69 12.27
C GLU A 201 -2.61 11.83 12.81
N LYS A 202 -1.33 11.54 13.10
CA LYS A 202 -0.31 12.49 13.60
C LYS A 202 0.85 12.69 12.61
N SER A 203 0.70 12.29 11.36
CA SER A 203 1.69 12.52 10.31
C SER A 203 1.82 14.02 10.08
N ASP A 204 2.97 14.57 10.48
CA ASP A 204 3.39 15.96 10.30
C ASP A 204 4.91 15.91 10.09
N TYR A 205 5.31 15.73 8.83
CA TYR A 205 6.68 15.50 8.42
C TYR A 205 7.44 16.80 8.17
N ASN A 206 6.81 17.97 8.25
CA ASN A 206 7.50 19.27 8.22
C ASN A 206 7.40 20.05 9.54
N PHE A 207 6.77 19.46 10.56
CA PHE A 207 6.62 19.97 11.91
C PHE A 207 5.89 21.33 11.98
N ASP A 208 4.91 21.53 11.10
CA ASP A 208 4.13 22.77 11.01
C ASP A 208 2.76 22.69 11.73
N GLY A 209 2.44 21.52 12.30
CA GLY A 209 1.20 21.25 13.02
C GLY A 209 0.00 20.97 12.11
N ASP A 210 0.20 20.83 10.79
CA ASP A 210 -0.80 20.34 9.84
C ASP A 210 -0.69 18.83 9.65
N ASN A 211 -1.74 18.10 10.01
CA ASN A 211 -1.78 16.65 9.86
C ASN A 211 -2.31 16.23 8.46
N ASN A 212 -1.99 17.02 7.44
CA ASN A 212 -2.32 16.73 6.05
C ASN A 212 -1.21 16.01 5.29
N ASP A 213 -0.09 15.72 5.94
CA ASP A 213 1.05 15.07 5.31
C ASP A 213 0.80 13.58 5.05
N PHE A 214 1.42 13.03 4.01
CA PHE A 214 1.28 11.61 3.68
C PHE A 214 2.59 11.04 3.12
N PHE A 215 2.67 9.71 3.02
CA PHE A 215 3.75 9.06 2.28
C PHE A 215 3.21 8.05 1.27
N LEU A 216 3.92 7.94 0.16
CA LEU A 216 3.72 6.95 -0.88
C LEU A 216 4.72 5.81 -0.67
N VAL A 217 4.22 4.60 -0.48
CA VAL A 217 5.05 3.39 -0.43
C VAL A 217 5.67 3.15 -1.81
N LYS A 218 6.97 2.86 -1.85
CA LYS A 218 7.69 2.63 -3.12
C LYS A 218 7.79 1.15 -3.48
N ASP A 219 8.21 0.34 -2.53
CA ASP A 219 8.50 -1.08 -2.75
C ASP A 219 7.46 -1.94 -2.03
N ARG A 220 7.53 -2.04 -0.71
CA ARG A 220 6.75 -2.98 0.10
C ARG A 220 6.03 -2.32 1.24
N TYR A 221 4.87 -2.88 1.59
CA TYR A 221 4.03 -2.40 2.69
C TYR A 221 4.62 -2.76 4.06
N HIS A 222 5.26 -3.93 4.17
CA HIS A 222 5.81 -4.46 5.41
C HIS A 222 7.26 -4.95 5.28
N GLY A 223 7.92 -5.07 6.43
CA GLY A 223 9.27 -5.62 6.52
C GLY A 223 10.38 -4.56 6.65
N PRO A 224 11.62 -5.03 6.86
CA PRO A 224 12.78 -4.16 6.99
C PRO A 224 13.07 -3.44 5.66
N ASN A 225 13.79 -2.32 5.77
CA ASN A 225 14.32 -1.57 4.63
C ASN A 225 13.31 -1.02 3.63
N SER A 226 12.01 -0.94 3.98
CA SER A 226 11.00 -0.35 3.11
C SER A 226 11.34 1.09 2.72
N THR A 227 11.00 1.47 1.50
CA THR A 227 11.23 2.83 0.98
C THR A 227 9.90 3.55 0.71
N ALA A 228 9.91 4.86 0.90
CA ALA A 228 8.74 5.70 0.74
C ALA A 228 9.12 7.10 0.21
N GLU A 229 8.20 7.75 -0.47
CA GLU A 229 8.27 9.17 -0.81
C GLU A 229 7.34 9.95 0.12
N TYR A 230 7.86 10.99 0.78
CA TYR A 230 7.11 11.78 1.75
C TYR A 230 6.65 13.09 1.12
N TYR A 231 5.38 13.44 1.34
CA TYR A 231 4.75 14.64 0.81
C TYR A 231 4.10 15.42 1.94
N VAL A 232 4.33 16.73 1.93
CA VAL A 232 3.80 17.64 2.95
C VAL A 232 2.94 18.72 2.32
N TYR A 233 1.89 19.14 3.02
CA TYR A 233 1.02 20.20 2.50
C TYR A 233 1.61 21.58 2.82
N ASP A 234 2.10 22.28 1.80
CA ASP A 234 2.58 23.66 1.95
C ASP A 234 1.39 24.63 1.87
N LYS A 235 0.94 25.12 3.02
CA LYS A 235 -0.16 26.09 3.14
C LYS A 235 0.09 27.39 2.38
N THR A 236 1.35 27.80 2.21
CA THR A 236 1.70 29.03 1.49
C THR A 236 1.46 28.87 0.00
N GLN A 237 1.84 27.70 -0.53
CA GLN A 237 1.69 27.37 -1.94
C GLN A 237 0.34 26.70 -2.26
N GLN A 238 -0.42 26.32 -1.22
CA GLN A 238 -1.65 25.55 -1.29
C GLN A 238 -1.53 24.25 -2.10
N GLN A 239 -0.36 23.60 -1.99
CA GLN A 239 -0.04 22.38 -2.73
C GLN A 239 0.86 21.46 -1.92
N PHE A 240 0.88 20.19 -2.29
CA PHE A 240 1.79 19.21 -1.73
C PHE A 240 3.18 19.32 -2.35
N VAL A 241 4.18 19.24 -1.49
CA VAL A 241 5.60 19.29 -1.85
C VAL A 241 6.26 17.98 -1.40
N LYS A 242 7.00 17.36 -2.31
CA LYS A 242 7.82 16.18 -1.99
C LYS A 242 9.01 16.59 -1.13
N LEU A 243 9.21 15.93 0.00
CA LEU A 243 10.39 16.11 0.83
C LEU A 243 11.63 15.49 0.19
N ASN A 244 12.80 16.08 0.44
CA ASN A 244 14.09 15.58 -0.02
C ASN A 244 14.66 14.48 0.89
N LEU A 245 13.81 13.54 1.31
CA LEU A 245 14.17 12.40 2.13
C LEU A 245 14.37 11.18 1.23
N GLU A 246 15.60 10.67 1.22
CA GLU A 246 15.97 9.43 0.55
C GLU A 246 16.59 8.49 1.58
N GLY A 247 15.99 7.32 1.75
CA GLY A 247 16.36 6.38 2.80
C GLY A 247 15.34 5.28 2.97
N HIS A 248 15.46 4.58 4.09
CA HIS A 248 14.69 3.39 4.41
C HIS A 248 14.05 3.52 5.78
N ALA A 249 12.82 3.02 5.93
CA ALA A 249 12.11 2.85 7.19
C ALA A 249 12.26 4.05 8.14
N PHE A 250 11.96 5.26 7.65
CA PHE A 250 12.17 6.49 8.41
C PHE A 250 11.36 6.51 9.71
N ARG A 251 11.95 7.10 10.74
CA ARG A 251 11.24 7.51 11.97
C ARG A 251 11.42 9.00 12.17
N PHE A 252 10.35 9.68 12.53
CA PHE A 252 10.33 11.11 12.77
C PHE A 252 10.32 11.36 14.28
N ASP A 253 11.19 12.25 14.72
CA ASP A 253 11.25 12.77 16.07
C ASP A 253 10.66 14.19 16.06
N TYR A 254 9.48 14.33 16.64
CA TYR A 254 8.72 15.58 16.64
C TYR A 254 9.24 16.60 17.66
N GLU A 255 9.93 16.15 18.70
CA GLU A 255 10.51 17.04 19.71
C GLU A 255 11.81 17.66 19.16
N GLU A 256 12.68 16.82 18.61
CA GLU A 256 13.97 17.24 18.03
C GLU A 256 13.83 17.74 16.57
N LYS A 257 12.64 17.62 15.98
CA LYS A 257 12.34 17.96 14.58
C LYS A 257 13.33 17.33 13.60
N SER A 258 13.51 16.02 13.75
CA SER A 258 14.48 15.25 12.98
C SER A 258 13.85 14.00 12.38
N ALA A 259 14.53 13.42 11.39
CA ALA A 259 14.14 12.16 10.78
C ALA A 259 15.35 11.22 10.74
N THR A 260 15.15 9.96 11.10
CA THR A 260 16.21 8.94 11.05
C THR A 260 15.81 7.83 10.09
N SER A 261 16.59 7.63 9.04
CA SER A 261 16.50 6.48 8.14
C SER A 261 17.23 5.29 8.76
N TYR A 262 16.62 4.10 8.73
CA TYR A 262 17.19 2.86 9.24
C TYR A 262 17.32 1.85 8.11
N LYS A 263 18.53 1.31 7.93
CA LYS A 263 18.79 0.21 7.00
C LYS A 263 19.56 -0.90 7.69
N ASN A 264 19.07 -2.13 7.56
CA ASN A 264 19.72 -3.34 8.04
C ASN A 264 20.25 -4.12 6.85
N CYS A 265 21.51 -4.54 6.91
CA CYS A 265 22.17 -5.28 5.84
C CYS A 265 22.88 -6.51 6.39
N PRO A 266 23.03 -7.58 5.60
CA PRO A 266 23.90 -8.68 5.98
C PRO A 266 25.36 -8.21 6.08
N GLY A 267 26.09 -8.77 7.05
CA GLY A 267 27.53 -8.58 7.18
C GLY A 267 28.32 -9.53 6.27
N LYS A 268 29.63 -9.65 6.53
CA LYS A 268 30.54 -10.46 5.71
C LYS A 268 30.33 -11.97 5.89
N LYS A 269 29.93 -12.40 7.09
CA LYS A 269 29.73 -13.82 7.44
C LYS A 269 28.27 -14.08 7.77
N ASN A 270 27.87 -15.35 7.76
CA ASN A 270 26.55 -15.75 8.26
C ASN A 270 26.37 -15.28 9.70
N ASN A 271 25.18 -14.73 9.99
CA ASN A 271 24.79 -14.10 11.27
C ASN A 271 25.55 -12.82 11.62
N ASP A 272 26.29 -12.22 10.69
CA ASP A 272 26.76 -10.85 10.85
C ASP A 272 25.72 -9.89 10.26
N TYR A 273 25.59 -8.72 10.85
CA TYR A 273 24.63 -7.70 10.44
C TYR A 273 25.26 -6.31 10.50
N ILE A 274 24.78 -5.41 9.66
CA ILE A 274 25.13 -3.99 9.66
C ILE A 274 23.86 -3.21 9.90
N ASP A 275 23.87 -2.40 10.96
CA ASP A 275 22.84 -1.40 11.23
C ASP A 275 23.37 -0.05 10.72
N LEU A 276 22.75 0.51 9.69
CA LEU A 276 23.07 1.82 9.15
C LEU A 276 21.95 2.81 9.48
N ARG A 277 22.32 3.97 10.03
CA ARG A 277 21.39 5.05 10.37
C ARG A 277 21.88 6.35 9.75
N ASP A 278 21.02 6.98 8.97
CA ASP A 278 21.25 8.34 8.47
C ASP A 278 20.28 9.28 9.19
N ILE A 279 20.82 10.30 9.87
CA ILE A 279 20.05 11.25 10.68
C ILE A 279 19.97 12.57 9.92
N PHE A 280 18.76 13.07 9.76
CA PHE A 280 18.41 14.27 9.03
C PHE A 280 17.78 15.28 9.97
N GLN A 281 18.27 16.51 9.95
CA GLN A 281 17.67 17.63 10.67
C GLN A 281 16.75 18.40 9.73
N TYR A 282 15.56 18.75 10.20
CA TYR A 282 14.71 19.69 9.49
C TYR A 282 15.27 21.11 9.58
N THR A 283 15.35 21.78 8.43
CA THR A 283 15.97 23.10 8.30
C THR A 283 14.98 24.21 7.96
N GLY A 284 13.68 23.90 7.95
CA GLY A 284 12.64 24.79 7.46
C GLY A 284 12.38 24.62 5.95
N ASN A 285 11.34 25.29 5.45
CA ASN A 285 10.95 25.30 4.04
C ASN A 285 10.82 23.89 3.42
N ASN A 286 10.23 22.94 4.15
CA ASN A 286 10.04 21.57 3.69
C ASN A 286 11.37 20.86 3.31
N HIS A 287 12.48 21.27 3.93
CA HIS A 287 13.81 20.77 3.60
C HIS A 287 14.52 20.11 4.78
N TYR A 288 15.16 18.98 4.49
CA TYR A 288 15.96 18.20 5.41
C TYR A 288 17.43 18.17 5.02
N LYS A 289 18.32 18.29 6.00
CA LYS A 289 19.77 18.13 5.80
C LYS A 289 20.25 16.89 6.55
N ARG A 290 20.92 15.97 5.88
CA ARG A 290 21.63 14.88 6.57
C ARG A 290 22.77 15.47 7.40
N VAL A 291 22.72 15.29 8.71
CA VAL A 291 23.70 15.83 9.67
C VAL A 291 24.65 14.76 10.18
N LYS A 292 24.25 13.49 10.19
CA LYS A 292 25.05 12.40 10.73
C LYS A 292 24.74 11.08 10.03
N THR A 293 25.76 10.24 9.92
CA THR A 293 25.64 8.82 9.56
C THR A 293 26.25 8.00 10.68
N GLU A 294 25.52 7.05 11.22
CA GLU A 294 25.99 6.07 12.18
C GLU A 294 25.94 4.69 11.55
N CYS A 295 26.99 3.88 11.76
CA CYS A 295 27.00 2.52 11.25
C CYS A 295 27.66 1.59 12.24
N LEU A 296 26.93 0.54 12.62
CA LEU A 296 27.37 -0.48 13.56
C LEU A 296 27.41 -1.83 12.88
N TYR A 297 28.60 -2.44 12.85
CA TYR A 297 28.79 -3.82 12.45
C TYR A 297 28.64 -4.73 13.66
N ARG A 298 27.76 -5.73 13.57
CA ARG A 298 27.50 -6.73 14.61
C ARG A 298 27.94 -8.09 14.11
N GLU A 299 28.84 -8.75 14.84
CA GLU A 299 29.41 -10.04 14.45
C GLU A 299 28.83 -11.19 15.28
N GLY A 300 28.49 -12.29 14.61
CA GLY A 300 28.15 -13.57 15.22
C GLY A 300 26.88 -13.55 16.06
N GLY A 301 25.76 -13.12 15.47
CA GLY A 301 24.45 -13.18 16.08
C GLY A 301 24.07 -14.59 16.54
N HIS A 302 23.54 -14.70 17.75
CA HIS A 302 23.12 -15.96 18.36
C HIS A 302 22.02 -15.75 19.40
N VAL A 303 21.19 -16.77 19.63
CA VAL A 303 20.25 -16.77 20.76
C VAL A 303 21.02 -17.20 22.00
N ASN A 304 21.06 -16.33 23.01
CA ASN A 304 21.57 -16.64 24.33
C ASN A 304 20.57 -17.58 25.02
N LYS A 305 21.06 -18.77 25.40
CA LYS A 305 20.21 -19.86 25.95
C LYS A 305 19.72 -19.57 27.37
N ASP A 306 20.39 -18.68 28.10
CA ASP A 306 20.09 -18.41 29.51
C ASP A 306 18.92 -17.42 29.64
N ASN A 307 18.78 -16.50 28.68
CA ASN A 307 17.75 -15.46 28.70
C ASN A 307 16.83 -15.46 27.46
N ASN A 308 17.05 -16.39 26.52
CA ASN A 308 16.36 -16.49 25.23
C ASN A 308 16.38 -15.19 24.40
N ARG A 309 17.38 -14.33 24.57
CA ARG A 309 17.56 -13.09 23.80
C ARG A 309 18.54 -13.28 22.66
N TYR A 310 18.30 -12.58 21.55
CA TYR A 310 19.26 -12.52 20.47
C TYR A 310 20.38 -11.53 20.81
N GLU A 311 21.63 -12.00 20.77
CA GLU A 311 22.83 -11.26 21.16
C GLU A 311 23.92 -11.39 20.10
N TYR A 312 24.91 -10.48 20.16
CA TYR A 312 26.03 -10.42 19.22
C TYR A 312 27.34 -10.56 19.96
N ARG A 313 28.27 -11.35 19.42
CA ARG A 313 29.57 -11.61 20.05
C ARG A 313 30.45 -10.37 20.12
N LYS A 314 30.42 -9.56 19.05
CA LYS A 314 31.23 -8.34 18.94
C LYS A 314 30.45 -7.26 18.21
N GLN A 315 30.76 -6.02 18.54
CA GLN A 315 30.20 -4.83 17.89
C GLN A 315 31.32 -3.84 17.63
N ARG A 316 31.31 -3.18 16.47
CA ARG A 316 32.27 -2.12 16.11
C ARG A 316 31.66 -1.14 15.11
N ALA A 317 32.29 0.02 14.97
CA ALA A 317 31.98 0.91 13.84
C ALA A 317 32.25 0.22 12.49
N CYS A 318 31.42 0.53 11.50
CA CYS A 318 31.62 0.05 10.14
C CYS A 318 32.84 0.69 9.46
N LYS A 319 33.43 -0.05 8.53
CA LYS A 319 34.43 0.47 7.59
C LYS A 319 33.71 1.19 6.44
N PRO A 320 34.36 2.15 5.75
CA PRO A 320 33.74 2.88 4.63
C PRO A 320 33.14 1.97 3.54
N LYS A 321 33.82 0.88 3.17
CA LYS A 321 33.31 -0.09 2.19
C LYS A 321 32.04 -0.82 2.66
N GLU A 322 31.88 -1.04 3.97
CA GLU A 322 30.70 -1.69 4.54
C GLU A 322 29.49 -0.74 4.51
N ILE A 323 29.72 0.56 4.73
CA ILE A 323 28.68 1.60 4.58
C ILE A 323 28.19 1.67 3.13
N VAL A 324 29.11 1.76 2.17
CA VAL A 324 28.77 1.79 0.73
C VAL A 324 28.05 0.50 0.31
N GLY A 325 28.55 -0.66 0.75
CA GLY A 325 27.92 -1.94 0.47
C GLY A 325 26.50 -2.02 1.01
N CYS A 326 26.29 -1.58 2.25
CA CYS A 326 24.95 -1.58 2.86
C CYS A 326 24.00 -0.58 2.16
N ARG A 327 24.47 0.61 1.78
CA ARG A 327 23.63 1.55 1.00
C ARG A 327 23.13 0.94 -0.31
N ASN A 328 23.97 0.18 -1.00
CA ASN A 328 23.63 -0.46 -2.27
C ASN A 328 22.92 -1.82 -2.12
N TYR A 329 22.80 -2.34 -0.89
CA TYR A 329 22.11 -3.60 -0.64
C TYR A 329 20.62 -3.46 -0.95
N ILE A 330 20.08 -4.42 -1.70
CA ILE A 330 18.66 -4.55 -2.00
C ILE A 330 18.20 -5.82 -1.29
N ASP A 331 17.19 -5.68 -0.43
CA ASP A 331 16.57 -6.82 0.22
C ASP A 331 15.57 -7.45 -0.75
N THR A 332 15.84 -8.68 -1.18
CA THR A 332 14.97 -9.43 -2.10
C THR A 332 14.12 -10.47 -1.37
N SER A 333 14.10 -10.47 -0.04
CA SER A 333 13.21 -11.33 0.73
C SER A 333 11.78 -10.85 0.59
N ASP A 334 10.88 -11.81 0.42
CA ASP A 334 9.43 -11.62 0.42
C ASP A 334 8.94 -11.63 1.87
N TYR A 335 8.32 -10.52 2.29
CA TYR A 335 7.75 -10.36 3.63
C TYR A 335 6.23 -10.16 3.58
N ASP A 336 5.62 -10.28 2.39
CA ASP A 336 4.20 -9.97 2.17
C ASP A 336 3.28 -11.20 2.43
N GLU A 337 3.83 -12.32 2.93
CA GLU A 337 3.08 -13.53 3.32
C GLU A 337 2.53 -13.52 4.78
N TYR A 338 2.46 -12.36 5.46
CA TYR A 338 2.02 -12.27 6.88
C TYR A 338 0.60 -11.78 7.09
#